data_AF-S6CNL1-F1
#
_entry.id   AF-S6CNL1-F1
#
_cell.length_a   1.000
_cell.length_b   1.000
_cell.length_c   1.000
_cell.angle_alpha   90.00
_cell.angle_beta   90.00
_cell.angle_gamma   90.00
#
_symmetry.space_group_name_H-M   'P 1'
#
loop_
_entity.id
_entity.type
_entity.pdbx_description
1 polymer ?
#
loop_
_entity_poly.entity_id
_entity_poly.type
_entity_poly.pdbx_seq_one_letter_code
_entity_poly.pdbx_strand_id
1 'polypeptide(L)'
;EMHQYLDSDGSGTSSTCVSTSIGTDRISGATTWLKDNSQIGIIAEFAGGANSVCGTAVEHMIEYMQQNSDVWKGGLWWAAGP
;
A
#
# COMPACT_ATOMS: atom_id res chain seq x y z
N GLU A 1 -5.13 -11.16 -4.45
CA GLU A 1 -4.58 -9.79 -4.61
C GLU A 1 -5.35 -8.82 -3.73
N MET A 2 -4.82 -7.62 -3.51
CA MET A 2 -5.51 -6.52 -2.83
C MET A 2 -5.13 -5.19 -3.50
N HIS A 3 -5.95 -4.16 -3.31
CA HIS A 3 -5.70 -2.80 -3.78
C HIS A 3 -5.63 -1.86 -2.58
N GLN A 4 -4.79 -0.83 -2.65
CA GLN A 4 -4.66 0.13 -1.57
C GLN A 4 -4.32 1.54 -2.03
N TYR A 5 -5.26 2.46 -1.87
CA TYR A 5 -5.02 3.90 -1.98
C TYR A 5 -4.89 4.56 -0.61
N LEU A 6 -4.41 5.80 -0.58
CA LEU A 6 -3.92 6.47 0.64
C LEU A 6 -4.75 7.70 1.03
N ASP A 7 -5.75 8.05 0.24
CA ASP A 7 -6.71 9.12 0.51
C ASP A 7 -7.78 8.71 1.52
N SER A 8 -8.59 9.68 1.97
CA SER A 8 -9.46 9.54 3.16
C SER A 8 -10.40 8.34 3.11
N ASP A 9 -10.98 8.03 1.95
CA ASP A 9 -11.90 6.91 1.76
C ASP A 9 -11.25 5.71 1.07
N GLY A 10 -9.98 5.82 0.68
CA GLY A 10 -9.26 4.76 -0.04
C GLY A 10 -9.75 4.55 -1.47
N SER A 11 -10.44 5.52 -2.06
CA SER A 11 -10.93 5.45 -3.44
C SER A 11 -9.84 5.72 -4.49
N GLY A 12 -8.73 6.37 -4.11
CA GLY A 12 -7.68 6.77 -5.04
C GLY A 12 -8.05 7.95 -5.93
N THR A 13 -9.08 8.72 -5.56
CA THR A 13 -9.58 9.85 -6.37
C THR A 13 -9.04 11.20 -5.91
N SER A 14 -8.45 11.26 -4.71
CA SER A 14 -7.81 12.45 -4.18
C SER A 14 -6.28 12.34 -4.19
N SER A 15 -5.60 13.44 -4.50
CA SER A 15 -4.13 13.53 -4.42
C SER A 15 -3.60 13.70 -3.00
N THR A 16 -4.48 13.78 -2.00
CA THR A 16 -4.11 14.00 -0.59
C THR A 16 -4.11 12.68 0.16
N CYS A 17 -2.96 12.31 0.75
CA CYS A 17 -2.86 11.16 1.64
C CYS A 17 -3.20 11.55 3.08
N VAL A 18 -3.82 10.63 3.84
CA VAL A 18 -4.29 10.90 5.22
C VAL A 18 -3.14 11.24 6.18
N SER A 19 -2.04 10.50 6.10
CA SER A 19 -0.85 10.68 6.92
C SER A 19 0.38 10.06 6.24
N THR A 20 1.57 10.27 6.82
CA THR A 20 2.81 9.61 6.39
C THR A 20 2.89 8.12 6.78
N SER A 21 1.96 7.61 7.60
CA SER A 21 1.91 6.20 8.04
C SER A 21 0.78 5.40 7.39
N ILE A 22 -0.16 6.07 6.69
CA ILE A 22 -1.45 5.48 6.33
C ILE A 22 -1.34 4.23 5.47
N GLY A 23 -0.32 4.12 4.62
CA GLY A 23 -0.08 2.92 3.82
C GLY A 23 0.18 1.69 4.68
N THR A 24 1.13 1.81 5.62
CA THR A 24 1.44 0.75 6.60
C THR A 24 0.24 0.41 7.47
N ASP A 25 -0.45 1.42 8.00
CA ASP A 25 -1.60 1.24 8.88
C ASP A 25 -2.68 0.39 8.19
N ARG A 26 -2.98 0.68 6.91
CA ARG A 26 -4.03 0.01 6.15
C ARG A 26 -3.69 -1.43 5.76
N ILE A 27 -2.42 -1.75 5.47
CA ILE A 27 -2.03 -3.12 5.07
C ILE A 27 -1.62 -4.02 6.24
N SER A 28 -1.48 -3.48 7.46
CA SER A 28 -1.07 -4.23 8.65
C SER A 28 -2.00 -5.41 8.97
N GLY A 29 -3.32 -5.19 8.95
CA GLY A 29 -4.31 -6.23 9.20
C GLY A 29 -4.30 -7.33 8.14
N ALA A 30 -4.16 -6.95 6.86
CA ALA A 30 -4.00 -7.91 5.77
C ALA A 30 -2.71 -8.73 5.90
N THR A 31 -1.62 -8.11 6.34
CA THR A 31 -0.33 -8.78 6.57
C THR A 31 -0.43 -9.85 7.65
N THR A 32 -1.06 -9.51 8.78
CA THR A 32 -1.36 -10.48 9.85
C THR A 32 -2.21 -11.63 9.31
N TRP A 33 -3.29 -11.32 8.57
CA TRP A 33 -4.15 -12.35 8.00
C TRP A 33 -3.39 -13.29 7.04
N LEU A 34 -2.54 -12.76 6.17
CA LEU A 34 -1.74 -13.57 5.26
C LEU A 34 -0.81 -14.52 6.03
N LYS A 35 -0.13 -14.03 7.07
CA LYS A 35 0.75 -14.85 7.92
C LYS A 35 -0.01 -15.96 8.64
N ASP A 36 -1.11 -15.61 9.31
CA ASP A 36 -1.91 -16.56 10.09
C ASP A 36 -2.51 -17.67 9.22
N ASN A 37 -2.78 -17.37 7.94
CA ASN A 37 -3.42 -18.29 7.01
C ASN A 37 -2.43 -18.94 6.00
N SER A 38 -1.13 -18.71 6.18
CA SER A 38 -0.09 -19.21 5.25
C SER A 38 -0.37 -18.84 3.79
N GLN A 39 -0.89 -17.64 3.56
CA GLN A 39 -1.22 -17.11 2.24
C GLN A 39 -0.16 -16.12 1.76
N ILE A 40 -0.14 -15.89 0.45
CA ILE A 40 0.75 -14.94 -0.21
C ILE A 40 -0.08 -13.85 -0.89
N GLY A 41 0.36 -12.60 -0.72
CA GLY A 41 -0.29 -11.40 -1.24
C GLY A 41 0.55 -10.64 -2.27
N ILE A 42 -0.16 -9.89 -3.10
CA ILE A 42 0.37 -8.83 -3.95
C ILE A 42 -0.57 -7.63 -3.83
N ILE A 43 -0.01 -6.41 -3.75
CA ILE A 43 -0.80 -5.17 -3.89
C ILE A 43 -0.86 -4.84 -5.38
N ALA A 44 -1.95 -5.21 -6.03
CA ALA A 44 -2.06 -5.10 -7.49
C ALA A 44 -2.38 -3.67 -7.97
N GLU A 45 -2.83 -2.80 -7.06
CA GLU A 45 -3.00 -1.37 -7.32
C GLU A 45 -2.65 -0.59 -6.06
N PHE A 46 -1.79 0.42 -6.21
CA PHE A 46 -1.59 1.46 -5.20
C PHE A 46 -1.12 2.76 -5.86
N ALA A 47 -1.43 3.89 -5.23
CA ALA A 47 -0.99 5.21 -5.68
C ALA A 47 -1.00 6.24 -4.55
N GLY A 48 -0.33 7.36 -4.79
CA GLY A 48 -0.36 8.57 -3.97
C GLY A 48 -0.05 9.79 -4.83
N GLY A 49 -0.50 10.97 -4.39
CA GLY A 49 -0.19 12.23 -5.08
C GLY A 49 1.30 12.56 -5.04
N ALA A 50 1.78 13.37 -5.99
CA ALA A 50 3.18 13.81 -6.05
C ALA A 50 3.47 14.94 -5.02
N ASN A 51 3.42 14.60 -3.74
CA ASN A 51 3.71 15.48 -2.61
C ASN A 51 4.46 14.74 -1.50
N SER A 52 5.03 15.46 -0.54
CA SER A 52 5.90 14.90 0.49
C SER A 52 5.17 13.89 1.41
N VAL A 53 3.94 14.17 1.81
CA VAL A 53 3.16 13.27 2.69
C VAL A 53 2.91 11.94 2.00
N CYS A 54 2.44 11.98 0.76
CA CYS A 54 2.19 10.77 -0.02
C CYS A 54 3.47 10.02 -0.38
N GLY A 55 4.55 10.73 -0.72
CA GLY A 55 5.86 10.11 -0.99
C GLY A 55 6.34 9.28 0.20
N THR A 56 6.33 9.86 1.40
CA THR A 56 6.70 9.15 2.63
C THR A 56 5.71 8.02 2.96
N ALA A 57 4.42 8.20 2.73
CA ALA A 57 3.42 7.16 2.98
C ALA A 57 3.61 5.93 2.08
N VAL A 58 3.94 6.15 0.80
CA VAL A 58 4.26 5.07 -0.15
C VAL A 58 5.57 4.38 0.21
N GLU A 59 6.61 5.15 0.56
CA GLU A 59 7.90 4.62 1.00
C GLU A 59 7.73 3.68 2.21
N HIS A 60 7.08 4.15 3.28
CA HIS A 60 6.84 3.32 4.46
C HIS A 60 5.99 2.08 4.16
N MET A 61 5.00 2.18 3.26
CA MET A 61 4.20 1.03 2.86
C MET A 61 5.06 -0.03 2.15
N ILE A 62 5.93 0.38 1.23
CA ILE A 62 6.83 -0.51 0.50
C ILE A 62 7.87 -1.12 1.45
N GLU A 63 8.47 -0.32 2.34
CA GLU A 63 9.39 -0.82 3.36
C GLU A 63 8.74 -1.87 4.26
N TYR A 64 7.50 -1.63 4.69
CA TYR A 64 6.73 -2.59 5.47
C TYR A 64 6.47 -3.88 4.69
N MET A 65 6.11 -3.80 3.41
CA MET A 65 5.97 -5.00 2.56
C MET A 65 7.29 -5.76 2.40
N GLN A 66 8.43 -5.06 2.25
CA GLN A 66 9.75 -5.68 2.15
C GLN A 66 10.14 -6.42 3.45
N GLN A 67 9.87 -5.82 4.61
CA GLN A 67 10.08 -6.44 5.93
C GLN A 67 9.17 -7.66 6.16
N ASN A 68 8.07 -7.77 5.42
CA ASN A 68 7.10 -8.87 5.46
C ASN A 68 7.06 -9.64 4.11
N SER A 69 8.22 -9.78 3.46
CA SER A 69 8.38 -10.41 2.15
C SER A 69 8.18 -11.94 2.15
N ASP A 70 8.06 -12.54 3.34
CA ASP A 70 7.54 -13.90 3.52
C ASP A 70 6.13 -14.01 2.92
N VAL A 71 5.26 -13.01 3.13
CA VAL A 71 3.88 -13.00 2.66
C VAL A 71 3.59 -12.01 1.53
N TRP A 72 4.32 -10.91 1.39
CA TRP A 72 4.14 -9.96 0.27
C TRP A 72 5.13 -10.19 -0.86
N LYS A 73 4.66 -10.32 -2.10
CA LYS A 73 5.52 -10.55 -3.29
C LYS A 73 5.74 -9.34 -4.18
N GLY A 74 5.11 -8.22 -3.88
CA GLY A 74 5.35 -6.96 -4.58
C GLY A 74 4.14 -6.06 -4.61
N GLY A 75 4.31 -4.94 -5.30
CA GLY A 75 3.27 -3.96 -5.58
C GLY A 75 3.31 -3.54 -7.04
N LEU A 76 2.15 -3.20 -7.60
CA LEU A 76 1.99 -2.66 -8.95
C LEU A 76 1.37 -1.24 -8.84
N TRP A 77 2.08 -0.24 -9.35
CA TRP A 77 1.63 1.15 -9.30
C TRP A 77 0.46 1.37 -10.25
N TRP A 78 -0.58 2.07 -9.77
CA TRP A 78 -1.71 2.49 -10.58
C TRP A 78 -1.62 4.00 -10.91
N ALA A 79 -1.40 4.40 -12.14
CA ALA A 79 -1.11 3.61 -13.33
C ALA A 79 -0.11 4.37 -14.22
N ALA A 80 0.39 3.72 -15.25
CA ALA A 80 1.02 4.39 -16.39
C ALA A 80 -0.05 4.65 -17.48
N GLY A 81 0.26 4.35 -18.73
CA GLY A 81 -0.58 4.58 -19.91
C GLY A 81 0.27 5.19 -21.04
N PRO A 82 -0.17 5.07 -22.31
CA PRO A 82 0.50 5.71 -23.44
C PRO A 82 0.45 7.25 -23.37
#